data_AF-A0AAW0KLI3-F1
#
_entry.id   AF-A0AAW0KLI3-F1
#
_cell.length_a   1.000
_cell.length_b   1.000
_cell.length_c   1.000
_cell.angle_alpha   90.00
_cell.angle_beta   90.00
_cell.angle_gamma   90.00
#
_symmetry.space_group_name_H-M   'P 1'
#
loop_
_entity.id
_entity.type
_entity.pdbx_description
1 polymer ?
#
loop_
_entity_poly.entity_id
_entity_poly.type
_entity_poly.pdbx_seq_one_letter_code
_entity_poly.pdbx_strand_id
1 'polypeptide(L)'
;MHSAHQRGQRIKNPFDTITEELGINRLSQNFMTAKLDGAFRGADLEAVEMFLLKNDGLFRGSSLAMNCVRAIKRSVTQAIGPGHSIVTIICDCEISHLNKFYSAEYLSQHELTPKATRLELLGHQMS
;
A
#
# COMPACT_ATOMS: atom_id res chain seq x y z
N MET A 1 -1.83 -29.12 -1.71
CA MET A 1 -0.44 -29.22 -2.21
C MET A 1 -0.50 -29.30 -3.73
N HIS A 2 -0.17 -28.22 -4.45
CA HIS A 2 0.23 -28.26 -5.87
C HIS A 2 1.14 -27.04 -6.14
N SER A 3 2.43 -27.33 -6.08
CA SER A 3 3.50 -26.87 -6.97
C SER A 3 3.42 -25.47 -7.58
N ALA A 4 4.15 -24.51 -6.99
CA ALA A 4 4.60 -23.31 -7.71
C ALA A 4 5.90 -22.76 -7.09
N HIS A 5 6.93 -23.59 -6.98
CA HIS A 5 8.30 -23.14 -6.72
C HIS A 5 9.24 -23.89 -7.67
N GLN A 6 9.03 -23.72 -8.98
CA GLN A 6 10.07 -23.98 -9.96
C GLN A 6 10.78 -22.67 -10.26
N ARG A 7 12.09 -22.69 -10.06
CA ARG A 7 13.05 -21.60 -10.24
C ARG A 7 12.87 -20.97 -11.63
N GLY A 8 12.59 -19.66 -11.66
CA GLY A 8 12.96 -18.79 -12.79
C GLY A 8 11.85 -17.99 -13.47
N GLN A 9 10.57 -18.39 -13.41
CA GLN A 9 9.49 -17.59 -14.02
C GLN A 9 8.29 -17.46 -13.10
N ARG A 10 8.07 -16.24 -12.60
CA ARG A 10 6.87 -15.83 -11.89
C ARG A 10 5.72 -15.79 -12.90
N ILE A 11 4.72 -16.64 -12.69
CA ILE A 11 3.44 -16.56 -13.39
C ILE A 11 2.78 -15.25 -12.92
N LYS A 12 2.49 -14.34 -13.84
CA LYS A 12 1.77 -13.09 -13.53
C LYS A 12 0.43 -13.44 -12.91
N ASN A 13 0.31 -13.18 -11.60
CA ASN A 13 -0.95 -13.30 -10.90
C ASN A 13 -1.81 -12.09 -11.30
N PRO A 14 -3.14 -12.23 -11.51
CA PRO A 14 -4.01 -11.08 -11.76
C PRO A 14 -4.03 -10.06 -10.61
N PHE A 15 -3.50 -10.44 -9.45
CA PHE A 15 -3.32 -9.59 -8.27
C PHE A 15 -1.85 -9.23 -8.01
N ASP A 16 -1.02 -9.23 -9.06
CA ASP A 16 0.37 -8.80 -8.96
C ASP A 16 0.43 -7.34 -8.52
N THR A 17 1.19 -7.10 -7.45
CA THR A 17 1.44 -5.78 -6.87
C THR A 17 2.94 -5.64 -6.59
N ILE A 18 3.44 -4.41 -6.60
CA ILE A 18 4.78 -4.09 -6.13
C ILE A 18 4.85 -3.94 -4.61
N THR A 19 3.69 -3.79 -3.94
CA THR A 19 3.59 -3.82 -2.48
C THR A 19 3.77 -5.25 -2.00
N GLU A 20 4.69 -5.43 -1.07
CA GLU A 20 4.99 -6.75 -0.50
C GLU A 20 4.30 -6.90 0.86
N GLU A 21 4.25 -8.12 1.39
CA GLU A 21 3.66 -8.48 2.70
C GLU A 21 2.13 -8.30 2.82
N LEU A 22 1.51 -7.64 1.86
CA LEU A 22 0.06 -7.50 1.74
C LEU A 22 -0.49 -8.43 0.66
N GLY A 23 -1.70 -8.92 0.91
CA GLY A 23 -2.40 -9.80 -0.02
C GLY A 23 -2.14 -11.27 0.24
N ILE A 24 -3.21 -12.04 0.36
CA ILE A 24 -3.17 -13.49 0.50
C ILE A 24 -4.18 -14.09 -0.48
N ASN A 25 -3.74 -15.08 -1.26
CA ASN A 25 -4.60 -15.73 -2.26
C ASN A 25 -5.46 -16.86 -1.67
N ARG A 26 -5.56 -16.95 -0.34
CA ARG A 26 -6.35 -17.96 0.37
C ARG A 26 -6.96 -17.36 1.63
N LEU A 27 -8.14 -17.84 2.00
CA LEU A 27 -8.75 -17.51 3.28
C LEU A 27 -8.05 -18.32 4.38
N SER A 28 -7.37 -17.64 5.31
CA SER A 28 -6.74 -18.29 6.47
C SER A 28 -7.74 -18.44 7.63
N GLN A 29 -7.43 -19.33 8.57
CA GLN A 29 -8.25 -19.49 9.78
C GLN A 29 -8.38 -18.17 10.57
N ASN A 30 -7.31 -17.37 10.61
CA ASN A 30 -7.30 -16.06 11.27
C ASN A 30 -8.31 -15.09 10.64
N PHE A 31 -8.42 -15.09 9.30
CA PHE A 31 -9.40 -14.27 8.58
C PHE A 31 -10.84 -14.72 8.83
N MET A 32 -11.09 -16.02 9.02
CA MET A 32 -12.45 -16.52 9.31
C MET A 32 -12.99 -16.04 10.65
N THR A 33 -12.12 -15.72 11.61
CA THR A 33 -12.51 -15.21 12.93
C THR A 33 -12.46 -13.68 13.03
N ALA A 34 -11.95 -12.98 12.01
CA ALA A 34 -11.75 -11.54 12.06
C ALA A 34 -13.08 -10.79 11.96
N LYS A 35 -13.31 -9.84 12.88
CA LYS A 35 -14.41 -8.87 12.78
C LYS A 35 -13.94 -7.69 11.94
N LEU A 36 -14.47 -7.57 10.72
CA LEU A 36 -14.08 -6.53 9.77
C LEU A 36 -15.30 -5.69 9.39
N ASP A 37 -15.23 -4.38 9.62
CA ASP A 37 -16.31 -3.44 9.26
C ASP A 37 -16.25 -2.99 7.79
N GLY A 38 -15.18 -3.37 7.08
CA GLY A 38 -15.01 -3.02 5.68
C GLY A 38 -13.66 -3.47 5.12
N ALA A 39 -13.49 -3.23 3.83
CA ALA A 39 -12.28 -3.54 3.10
C ALA A 39 -11.83 -2.32 2.28
N PHE A 40 -10.53 -2.26 2.00
CA PHE A 40 -9.93 -1.23 1.18
C PHE A 40 -9.07 -1.89 0.10
N ARG A 41 -9.25 -1.47 -1.16
CA ARG A 41 -8.37 -1.84 -2.27
C ARG A 41 -7.61 -0.58 -2.68
N GLY A 42 -6.31 -0.57 -2.41
CA GLY A 42 -5.43 0.50 -2.85
C GLY A 42 -4.72 0.14 -4.15
N ALA A 43 -4.33 1.15 -4.91
CA ALA A 43 -3.51 0.99 -6.10
C ALA A 43 -2.03 1.17 -5.75
N ASP A 44 -1.15 0.46 -6.47
CA ASP A 44 0.30 0.52 -6.28
C ASP A 44 0.85 1.95 -6.40
N LEU A 45 0.31 2.74 -7.33
CA LEU A 45 0.70 4.13 -7.51
C LEU A 45 0.45 4.96 -6.24
N GLU A 46 -0.66 4.72 -5.55
CA GLU A 46 -0.99 5.45 -4.32
C GLU A 46 0.01 5.11 -3.20
N ALA A 47 0.45 3.85 -3.13
CA ALA A 47 1.50 3.45 -2.19
C ALA A 47 2.85 4.09 -2.54
N VAL A 48 3.21 4.16 -3.82
CA VAL A 48 4.46 4.82 -4.28
C VAL A 48 4.45 6.29 -3.93
N GLU A 49 3.36 6.99 -4.24
CA GLU A 49 3.26 8.41 -3.95
C GLU A 49 3.25 8.69 -2.45
N MET A 50 2.52 7.89 -1.67
CA MET A 50 2.52 8.01 -0.21
C MET A 50 3.90 7.75 0.40
N PHE A 51 4.64 6.78 -0.13
CA PHE A 51 5.99 6.46 0.29
C PHE A 51 6.97 7.62 0.01
N LEU A 52 6.87 8.25 -1.16
CA LEU A 52 7.78 9.32 -1.57
C LEU A 52 7.44 10.69 -0.95
N LEU A 53 6.16 10.99 -0.73
CA LEU A 53 5.71 12.28 -0.19
C LEU A 53 6.07 12.52 1.27
N LYS A 54 6.22 11.46 2.07
CA LYS A 54 6.27 11.55 3.53
C LYS A 54 7.56 10.97 4.11
N ASN A 55 8.68 11.13 3.42
CA ASN A 55 9.96 10.57 3.82
C ASN A 55 10.58 11.31 5.04
N ASP A 56 9.82 11.47 6.12
CA ASP A 56 10.18 12.06 7.42
C ASP A 56 11.05 11.12 8.27
N GLY A 57 11.70 10.13 7.66
CA GLY A 57 12.50 9.11 8.35
C GLY A 57 11.71 8.00 9.06
N LEU A 58 10.38 8.12 9.15
CA LEU A 58 9.48 7.15 9.82
C LEU A 58 8.90 6.08 8.88
N PHE A 59 8.84 6.32 7.57
CA PHE A 59 8.16 5.46 6.60
C PHE A 59 9.15 4.57 5.85
N ARG A 60 9.44 3.38 6.39
CA ARG A 60 10.29 2.38 5.73
C ARG A 60 9.50 1.10 5.45
N GLY A 61 8.65 1.14 4.42
CA GLY A 61 7.95 -0.05 3.95
C GLY A 61 6.79 0.27 3.00
N SER A 62 6.61 -0.57 1.97
CA SER A 62 5.50 -0.46 1.01
C SER A 62 4.14 -0.79 1.66
N SER A 63 4.13 -1.73 2.60
CA SER A 63 2.95 -2.11 3.40
C SER A 63 2.47 -0.96 4.30
N LEU A 64 3.40 -0.24 4.93
CA LEU A 64 3.09 0.96 5.71
C LEU A 64 2.53 2.10 4.84
N ALA A 65 3.12 2.35 3.67
CA ALA A 65 2.62 3.36 2.75
C ALA A 65 1.15 3.08 2.38
N MET A 66 0.82 1.82 2.06
CA MET A 66 -0.56 1.42 1.77
C MET A 66 -1.50 1.58 2.97
N ASN A 67 -1.02 1.29 4.18
CA ASN A 67 -1.77 1.52 5.43
C ASN A 67 -2.09 3.00 5.65
N CYS A 68 -1.18 3.91 5.30
CA CYS A 68 -1.41 5.35 5.36
C CYS A 68 -2.39 5.83 4.29
N VAL A 69 -2.28 5.34 3.06
CA VAL A 69 -3.27 5.61 1.99
C VAL A 69 -4.66 5.24 2.48
N ARG A 70 -4.82 4.04 3.06
CA ARG A 70 -6.09 3.59 3.64
C ARG A 70 -6.60 4.53 4.73
N ALA A 71 -5.72 4.96 5.65
CA ALA A 71 -6.10 5.85 6.74
C ALA A 71 -6.60 7.20 6.23
N ILE A 72 -5.87 7.82 5.31
CA ILE A 72 -6.24 9.13 4.74
C ILE A 72 -7.52 9.02 3.93
N LYS A 73 -7.65 8.01 3.06
CA LYS A 73 -8.90 7.76 2.34
C LYS A 73 -10.05 7.54 3.31
N ARG A 74 -9.86 6.77 4.37
CA ARG A 74 -10.90 6.54 5.37
C ARG A 74 -11.31 7.83 6.09
N SER A 75 -10.37 8.73 6.40
CA SER A 75 -10.74 10.06 6.94
C SER A 75 -11.57 10.89 5.95
N VAL A 76 -11.26 10.82 4.65
CA VAL A 76 -11.93 11.64 3.62
C VAL A 76 -13.28 11.06 3.21
N THR A 77 -13.37 9.75 2.98
CA THR A 77 -14.52 9.12 2.32
C THR A 77 -15.65 8.71 3.28
N GLN A 78 -15.35 8.45 4.57
CA GLN A 78 -16.34 7.90 5.50
C GLN A 78 -16.96 8.92 6.47
N ALA A 79 -16.89 10.22 6.14
CA ALA A 79 -17.41 11.29 7.00
C ALA A 79 -16.92 11.19 8.46
N ILE A 80 -15.70 10.70 8.64
CA ILE A 80 -15.02 10.72 9.93
C ILE A 80 -14.70 12.19 10.20
N GLY A 81 -15.66 12.87 10.83
CA GLY A 81 -15.58 14.29 11.11
C GLY A 81 -14.38 14.64 11.99
N PRO A 82 -14.03 15.93 12.09
CA PRO A 82 -12.97 16.39 12.96
C PRO A 82 -13.18 15.89 14.40
N GLY A 83 -12.09 15.52 15.09
CA GLY A 83 -12.13 14.98 16.45
C GLY A 83 -12.01 13.46 16.57
N HIS A 84 -11.96 12.73 15.45
CA HIS A 84 -11.70 11.30 15.45
C HIS A 84 -10.22 10.98 15.21
N SER A 85 -9.74 9.91 15.84
CA SER A 85 -8.38 9.40 15.64
C SER A 85 -8.40 8.12 14.81
N ILE A 86 -7.61 8.08 13.74
CA ILE A 86 -7.38 6.88 12.94
C ILE A 86 -6.07 6.25 13.38
N VAL A 87 -6.13 4.99 13.80
CA VAL A 87 -4.96 4.22 14.21
C VAL A 87 -4.63 3.20 13.12
N THR A 88 -3.33 3.05 12.83
CA THR A 88 -2.81 2.02 11.94
C THR A 88 -1.58 1.37 12.56
N ILE A 89 -1.21 0.20 12.06
CA ILE A 89 -0.06 -0.58 12.55
C ILE A 89 1.07 -0.45 11.53
N ILE A 90 2.29 -0.28 12.05
CA ILE A 90 3.54 -0.36 11.31
C ILE A 90 4.05 -1.78 11.51
N CYS A 91 4.11 -2.57 10.45
CA CYS A 91 4.45 -3.99 10.58
C CYS A 91 5.95 -4.24 10.53
N ASP A 92 6.74 -3.57 9.68
CA ASP A 92 8.18 -3.80 9.61
C ASP A 92 8.93 -2.57 9.09
N CYS A 93 10.23 -2.49 9.43
CA CYS A 93 11.18 -1.48 8.94
C CYS A 93 12.22 -2.12 8.03
N GLU A 94 11.80 -2.84 6.99
CA GLU A 94 12.76 -3.52 6.13
C GLU A 94 13.42 -2.57 5.11
N ILE A 95 14.75 -2.48 5.20
CA ILE A 95 15.62 -1.63 4.38
C ILE A 95 15.92 -2.28 3.02
N SER A 96 15.71 -3.58 2.86
CA SER A 96 15.99 -4.39 1.65
C SER A 96 15.13 -4.04 0.43
N HIS A 97 13.92 -3.51 0.65
CA HIS A 97 12.91 -3.27 -0.39
C HIS A 97 12.91 -1.84 -0.96
N LEU A 98 13.76 -0.98 -0.40
CA LEU A 98 13.88 0.43 -0.76
C LEU A 98 14.22 0.62 -2.26
N ASN A 99 14.95 -0.32 -2.87
CA ASN A 99 15.38 -0.17 -4.27
C ASN A 99 14.23 -0.09 -5.29
N LYS A 100 13.10 -0.78 -5.10
CA LYS A 100 11.99 -0.75 -6.08
C LYS A 100 11.24 0.59 -6.06
N PHE A 101 11.00 1.12 -4.85
CA PHE A 101 10.27 2.37 -4.66
C PHE A 101 11.15 3.61 -4.89
N TYR A 102 12.47 3.52 -4.71
CA TYR A 102 13.41 4.61 -5.04
C TYR A 102 13.96 4.58 -6.46
N SER A 103 13.89 3.45 -7.17
CA SER A 103 14.36 3.37 -8.54
C SER A 103 13.35 4.01 -9.50
N ALA A 104 13.66 5.22 -9.95
CA ALA A 104 12.88 5.91 -10.99
C ALA A 104 12.76 5.07 -12.27
N GLU A 105 13.81 4.31 -12.62
CA GLU A 105 13.80 3.40 -13.77
C GLU A 105 12.77 2.28 -13.57
N TYR A 106 12.76 1.63 -12.40
CA TYR A 106 11.80 0.59 -12.08
C TYR A 106 10.36 1.11 -12.10
N LEU A 107 10.11 2.27 -11.47
CA LEU A 107 8.79 2.88 -11.46
C LEU A 107 8.31 3.23 -12.88
N SER A 108 9.20 3.76 -13.73
CA SER A 108 8.85 4.08 -15.12
C SER A 108 8.54 2.82 -15.94
N GLN A 109 9.28 1.73 -15.75
CA GLN A 109 9.05 0.46 -16.44
C GLN A 109 7.71 -0.18 -16.05
N HIS A 110 7.21 0.12 -14.85
CA HIS A 110 5.96 -0.41 -14.31
C HIS A 110 4.79 0.58 -14.39
N GLU A 111 4.94 1.73 -15.05
CA GLU A 111 3.92 2.79 -15.16
C GLU A 111 3.48 3.37 -13.79
N LEU A 112 4.39 3.37 -12.81
CA LEU A 112 4.18 3.82 -11.44
C LEU A 112 4.87 5.15 -11.12
N THR A 113 5.13 5.96 -12.14
CA THR A 113 5.79 7.26 -11.96
C THR A 113 4.89 8.19 -11.13
N PRO A 114 5.35 8.62 -9.93
CA PRO A 114 4.57 9.48 -9.05
C PRO A 114 4.34 10.84 -9.71
N LYS A 115 3.13 11.40 -9.59
CA LYS A 115 2.79 12.73 -10.12
C LYS A 115 2.48 13.73 -9.02
N ALA A 116 2.21 13.25 -7.83
CA ALA A 116 1.83 14.09 -6.71
C ALA A 116 2.98 14.82 -6.05
N THR A 117 2.67 16.05 -5.67
CA THR A 117 3.56 16.91 -4.87
C THR A 117 3.02 17.12 -3.45
N ARG A 118 1.76 16.72 -3.18
CA ARG A 118 1.09 16.89 -1.86
C ARG A 118 0.00 15.83 -1.64
N LEU A 119 -0.47 15.70 -0.40
CA LEU A 119 -1.52 14.77 0.07
C LEU A 119 -2.92 14.97 -0.57
N GLU A 120 -3.09 15.96 -1.45
CA GLU A 120 -4.33 16.23 -2.20
C GLU A 120 -4.70 15.08 -3.17
N LEU A 121 -3.77 14.17 -3.40
CA LEU A 121 -3.91 12.91 -4.15
C LEU A 121 -5.15 12.07 -3.88
N LEU A 122 -5.76 12.23 -2.71
CA LEU A 122 -6.84 11.36 -2.25
C LEU A 122 -8.23 11.97 -2.44
N GLY A 123 -8.34 12.98 -3.31
CA GLY A 123 -9.62 13.44 -3.85
C GLY A 123 -10.17 14.72 -3.23
N HIS A 124 -9.32 15.60 -2.69
CA HIS A 124 -9.77 16.91 -2.23
C HIS A 124 -9.04 18.02 -2.99
N GLN A 125 -9.75 18.67 -3.94
CA GLN A 125 -9.53 20.11 -4.11
C GLN A 125 -10.04 20.74 -2.82
N MET A 126 -9.14 21.34 -2.03
CA MET A 126 -9.57 22.20 -0.94
C MET A 126 -10.12 23.48 -1.58
N SER A 127 -11.45 23.55 -1.67
CA SER A 127 -12.19 24.81 -1.76
C SER A 127 -12.08 25.58 -0.46
#